data_AF-A0A942V8R8-F1
#
_entry.id   AF-A0A942V8R8-F1
#
_cell.length_a   1.000
_cell.length_b   1.000
_cell.length_c   1.000
_cell.angle_alpha   90.00
_cell.angle_beta   90.00
_cell.angle_gamma   90.00
#
_symmetry.space_group_name_H-M   'P 1'
#
loop_
_entity.id
_entity.type
_entity.pdbx_description
1 polymer ?
#
loop_
_entity_poly.entity_id
_entity_poly.type
_entity_poly.pdbx_seq_one_letter_code
_entity_poly.pdbx_strand_id
1 'polypeptide(L)' 'MRKIILLAILPLLISFYNTSQPSASEMTPLPQQTLIEKRGCCSWHGGVCGCAGGRAKCCDGTLSPSCGC' A
#
# COMPACT_ATOMS: atom_id res chain seq x y z
N MET A 1 -42.00 -9.17 -27.82
CA MET A 1 -41.11 -10.27 -27.38
C MET A 1 -39.63 -9.87 -27.34
N ARG A 2 -38.99 -9.44 -28.44
CA ARG A 2 -37.54 -9.10 -28.46
C ARG A 2 -37.12 -7.92 -27.57
N LYS A 3 -37.98 -6.90 -27.38
CA LYS A 3 -37.70 -5.73 -26.51
C LYS A 3 -37.73 -6.06 -25.02
N ILE A 4 -38.44 -7.12 -24.62
CA ILE A 4 -38.54 -7.58 -23.22
C ILE A 4 -37.21 -8.21 -22.78
N ILE A 5 -36.50 -8.86 -23.71
CA ILE A 5 -35.17 -9.45 -23.47
C ILE A 5 -34.17 -8.35 -23.09
N LEU A 6 -34.14 -7.22 -23.82
CA LEU A 6 -33.23 -6.10 -23.55
C LEU A 6 -33.40 -5.48 -22.16
N LEU A 7 -34.63 -5.45 -21.63
CA LEU A 7 -34.92 -4.90 -20.30
C LEU A 7 -34.46 -5.84 -19.16
N ALA A 8 -34.31 -7.14 -19.42
CA ALA A 8 -33.86 -8.12 -18.42
C ALA A 8 -32.32 -8.21 -18.30
N ILE A 9 -31.58 -7.87 -19.35
CA ILE A 9 -30.10 -7.91 -19.38
C ILE A 9 -29.45 -6.65 -18.81
N LEU A 10 -30.15 -5.51 -18.88
CA LEU A 10 -29.68 -4.23 -18.35
C LEU A 10 -29.32 -4.26 -16.85
N PRO A 11 -30.15 -4.81 -15.93
CA PRO A 11 -29.81 -4.88 -14.50
C PRO A 11 -28.67 -5.86 -14.18
N LEU A 12 -28.49 -6.92 -14.99
CA LEU A 12 -27.39 -7.88 -14.85
C LEU A 12 -26.04 -7.25 -15.18
N LEU A 13 -25.98 -6.41 -16.23
CA LEU A 13 -24.75 -5.71 -16.62
C LEU A 13 -24.35 -4.64 -15.58
N ILE A 14 -25.31 -3.91 -15.02
CA ILE A 14 -25.05 -2.88 -13.99
C ILE A 14 -24.44 -3.49 -12.72
N SER A 15 -24.89 -4.69 -12.34
CA SER A 15 -24.36 -5.42 -11.17
C SER A 15 -22.91 -5.87 -11.40
N PHE A 16 -22.58 -6.29 -12.63
CA PHE A 16 -21.22 -6.71 -13.01
C PHE A 16 -20.23 -5.53 -13.02
N TYR A 17 -20.67 -4.35 -13.46
CA TYR A 17 -19.86 -3.13 -13.35
C TYR A 17 -19.57 -2.75 -11.89
N ASN A 18 -20.56 -2.84 -11.01
CA ASN A 18 -20.38 -2.54 -9.58
C ASN A 18 -19.38 -3.50 -8.88
N THR A 19 -19.35 -4.78 -9.26
CA THR A 19 -18.40 -5.73 -8.65
C THR A 19 -16.96 -5.58 -9.15
N SER A 20 -16.75 -4.86 -10.26
CA SER A 20 -15.43 -4.66 -10.88
C SER A 20 -14.70 -3.40 -10.41
N GLN A 21 -15.25 -2.64 -9.45
CA GLN A 21 -14.52 -1.54 -8.84
C GLN A 21 -13.42 -2.13 -7.94
N PRO A 22 -12.11 -1.94 -8.25
CA PRO A 22 -11.10 -2.05 -7.21
C PRO A 22 -11.40 -0.93 -6.22
N SER A 23 -11.84 -1.28 -5.01
CA SER A 23 -11.89 -0.32 -3.92
C SER A 23 -10.46 0.20 -3.73
N ALA A 24 -10.21 1.44 -4.14
CA ALA A 24 -8.97 2.18 -3.87
C ALA A 24 -8.83 2.55 -2.37
N SER A 25 -9.36 1.71 -1.50
CA SER A 25 -9.57 1.96 -0.08
C SER A 25 -9.36 0.68 0.73
N GLU A 26 -8.34 -0.10 0.37
CA GLU A 26 -7.58 -0.83 1.39
C GLU A 26 -6.08 -0.82 1.08
N MET A 27 -5.56 0.37 0.79
CA MET A 27 -4.21 0.67 1.24
C MET A 27 -4.35 1.02 2.72
N THR A 28 -4.22 0.02 3.60
CA THR A 28 -3.81 0.32 4.97
C THR A 28 -2.59 1.23 4.82
N PRO A 29 -2.57 2.46 5.36
CA PRO A 29 -1.34 3.22 5.41
C PRO A 29 -0.44 2.46 6.40
N LEU A 30 0.28 1.44 5.91
CA LEU A 30 1.53 1.03 6.51
C LEU A 30 2.33 2.33 6.53
N PRO A 31 2.73 2.83 7.70
CA PRO A 31 3.04 4.24 7.93
C PRO A 31 3.98 4.75 6.84
N GLN A 32 3.39 5.43 5.84
CA GLN A 32 4.12 6.04 4.71
C GLN A 32 5.02 7.18 5.20
N GLN A 33 4.95 7.51 6.49
CA GLN A 33 5.91 8.35 7.20
C GLN A 33 7.34 7.81 7.21
N THR A 34 7.61 6.57 6.75
CA THR A 34 8.97 6.00 6.79
C THR A 34 9.73 5.95 5.46
N LEU A 35 9.10 6.17 4.30
CA LEU A 35 9.80 5.99 3.03
C LEU A 35 10.52 7.23 2.51
N ILE A 36 10.12 8.43 2.93
CA ILE A 36 10.69 9.68 2.39
C ILE A 36 12.04 10.04 3.06
N GLU A 37 12.26 9.66 4.32
CA GLU A 37 13.43 10.12 5.10
C GLU A 37 14.61 9.14 5.17
N LYS A 38 14.54 8.01 4.45
CA LYS A 38 15.54 6.93 4.55
C LYS A 38 16.36 6.68 3.29
N ARG A 39 16.34 7.61 2.32
CA ARG A 39 17.24 7.50 1.15
C ARG A 39 18.70 7.56 1.64
N GLY A 40 19.42 6.45 1.50
CA GLY A 40 20.81 6.31 1.92
C GLY A 40 21.02 5.77 3.34
N CYS A 41 19.99 5.70 4.18
CA CYS A 41 20.09 5.14 5.52
C CYS A 41 20.27 3.62 5.46
N CYS A 42 21.24 3.11 6.21
CA CYS A 42 21.57 1.68 6.24
C CYS A 42 21.94 1.12 4.85
N SER A 43 22.42 1.93 3.90
CA SER A 43 22.78 1.49 2.54
C SER A 43 23.81 0.37 2.52
N TRP A 44 24.75 0.39 3.48
CA TRP A 44 25.75 -0.67 3.69
C TRP A 44 25.25 -1.81 4.58
N HIS A 45 24.09 -1.65 5.21
CA HIS A 45 23.52 -2.55 6.22
C HIS A 45 22.19 -3.19 5.75
N GLY A 46 22.00 -3.31 4.43
CA GLY A 46 20.84 -3.96 3.82
C GLY A 46 19.55 -3.13 3.81
N GLY A 47 19.64 -1.83 4.09
CA GLY A 47 18.51 -0.92 4.19
C GLY A 47 17.92 -0.89 5.60
N VAL A 48 16.84 -0.12 5.74
CA VAL A 48 16.20 0.08 7.03
C VAL A 48 15.07 -0.93 7.21
N CYS A 49 15.15 -1.72 8.28
CA CYS A 49 14.16 -2.75 8.62
C CYS A 49 13.27 -2.37 9.81
N GLY A 50 13.54 -1.27 10.51
CA GLY A 50 12.69 -0.86 11.62
C GLY A 50 13.07 0.45 12.29
N CYS A 51 12.63 0.58 13.54
CA CYS A 51 12.83 1.75 14.40
C CYS A 51 13.08 1.27 15.84
N ALA A 52 14.08 1.83 16.52
CA ALA A 52 14.28 1.61 17.95
C ALA A 52 14.88 2.86 18.60
N GLY A 53 14.28 3.32 19.70
CA GLY A 53 14.76 4.50 20.43
C GLY A 53 14.82 5.78 19.59
N GLY A 54 13.90 5.94 18.62
CA GLY A 54 13.88 7.07 17.68
C GLY A 54 14.98 7.03 16.61
N ARG A 55 15.66 5.88 16.44
CA ARG A 55 16.68 5.67 15.40
C ARG A 55 16.30 4.56 14.44
N ALA A 56 16.61 4.75 13.18
CA ALA A 56 16.40 3.74 12.15
C ALA A 56 17.17 2.46 12.51
N LYS A 57 16.47 1.33 12.59
CA LYS A 57 17.09 0.01 12.77
C LYS A 57 17.41 -0.61 11.42
N CYS A 58 18.69 -0.86 11.16
CA CYS A 58 19.17 -1.51 9.95
C CYS A 58 18.82 -3.00 9.93
N CYS A 59 18.80 -3.59 8.75
CA CYS A 59 18.42 -5.00 8.57
C CYS A 59 19.43 -6.00 9.15
N ASP A 60 20.68 -5.57 9.36
CA ASP A 60 21.69 -6.35 10.11
C ASP A 60 21.54 -6.26 11.64
N GLY A 61 20.56 -5.50 12.13
CA GLY A 61 20.25 -5.32 13.55
C GLY A 61 20.90 -4.10 14.21
N THR A 62 21.80 -3.39 13.52
CA THR A 62 22.42 -2.16 14.04
C THR A 62 21.45 -0.96 14.03
N LEU A 63 21.75 0.08 14.80
CA LEU A 63 21.01 1.35 14.75
C LEU A 63 21.78 2.39 13.97
N SER A 64 21.10 3.11 13.08
CA SER A 64 21.71 4.19 12.34
C SER A 64 22.07 5.36 13.28
N PRO A 65 23.34 5.81 13.29
CA PRO A 65 23.76 6.92 14.13
C PRO A 65 23.29 8.27 13.57
N SER A 66 22.92 8.35 12.30
CA SER A 66 22.51 9.59 11.63
C SER A 66 21.04 9.61 11.26
N CYS A 67 20.40 8.45 11.06
CA CYS A 67 19.04 8.40 10.58
C CYS A 67 18.04 8.12 11.71
N GLY A 68 17.04 9.00 11.77
CA GLY A 68 15.88 8.87 12.65
C GLY A 68 14.80 7.92 12.11
N CYS A 69 13.83 7.70 12.98
CA CYS A 69 12.51 7.16 12.74
C CYS A 69 11.60 7.72 13.85
#